data_AF-A0A9W8N4G3-F1
#
_entry.id   AF-A0A9W8N4G3-F1
#
_cell.length_a   1.000
_cell.length_b   1.000
_cell.length_c   1.000
_cell.angle_alpha   90.00
_cell.angle_beta   90.00
_cell.angle_gamma   90.00
#
_symmetry.space_group_name_H-M   'P 1'
#
loop_
_entity.id
_entity.type
_entity.pdbx_description
1 polymer ?
#
loop_
_entity_poly.entity_id
_entity_poly.type
_entity_poly.pdbx_seq_one_letter_code
_entity_poly.pdbx_strand_id
1 'polypeptide(L)'
;MGVPRLEKYLGGEEHEFDTVVGDGDCGIGLKRGAEAVLKHLKGTKMTGDVVVDVANIVPVIENSMDGTSGALFAIFLNALVNSLRKLPAGEANAQLWSQALKESCDALSRYTPARPGDRTIVDALYPFVDTLGQSGDIQQAARASMKAAEGTKGMPASLGRAVYVGGSGFETVPDPGAFGLASFFLGLSGMYQSF
;
A
#
# COMPACT_ATOMS: atom_id res chain seq x y z
N MET A 1 8.20 -23.95 1.53
CA MET A 1 8.64 -22.61 1.96
C MET A 1 7.42 -21.87 2.47
N GLY A 2 7.39 -21.52 3.75
CA GLY A 2 6.20 -20.96 4.39
C GLY A 2 5.94 -19.53 3.96
N VAL A 3 4.70 -19.21 3.60
CA VAL A 3 4.24 -17.83 3.40
C VAL A 3 4.47 -17.08 4.72
N PRO A 4 5.27 -16.00 4.75
CA PRO A 4 5.47 -15.20 5.95
C PRO A 4 4.12 -14.68 6.47
N ARG A 5 3.87 -14.72 7.79
CA ARG A 5 2.57 -14.29 8.35
C ARG A 5 2.47 -12.77 8.31
N LEU A 6 1.75 -12.25 7.30
CA LEU A 6 1.37 -10.84 7.15
C LEU A 6 0.84 -10.20 8.45
N GLU A 7 0.13 -10.99 9.27
CA GLU A 7 -0.38 -10.62 10.61
C GLU A 7 0.68 -10.10 11.60
N LYS A 8 1.96 -10.48 11.45
CA LYS A 8 3.05 -9.99 12.31
C LYS A 8 3.69 -8.68 11.83
N TYR A 9 3.29 -8.19 10.65
CA TYR A 9 3.98 -7.10 9.93
C TYR A 9 3.19 -5.79 9.90
N LEU A 10 1.99 -5.73 10.50
CA LEU A 10 1.12 -4.54 10.53
C LEU A 10 0.39 -4.43 11.88
N GLY A 11 0.33 -3.22 12.45
CA GLY A 11 -0.63 -2.87 13.51
C GLY A 11 -0.05 -2.57 14.89
N GLY A 12 1.21 -2.17 14.98
CA GLY A 12 1.79 -1.60 16.20
C GLY A 12 2.02 -0.10 16.04
N GLU A 13 3.07 0.24 15.31
CA GLU A 13 3.52 1.62 15.13
C GLU A 13 2.53 2.47 14.32
N GLU A 14 1.87 1.90 13.31
CA GLU A 14 0.89 2.65 12.50
C GLU A 14 -0.31 3.13 13.32
N HIS A 15 -0.76 2.29 14.27
CA HIS A 15 -1.87 2.63 15.15
C HIS A 15 -1.46 3.69 16.19
N GLU A 16 -0.23 3.59 16.72
CA GLU A 16 0.32 4.62 17.61
C GLU A 16 0.46 5.97 16.89
N PHE A 17 0.97 5.98 15.66
CA PHE A 17 1.07 7.21 14.86
C PHE A 17 -0.31 7.80 14.54
N ASP A 18 -1.27 6.97 14.14
CA ASP A 18 -2.61 7.46 13.80
C ASP A 18 -3.40 7.96 15.01
N THR A 19 -3.08 7.47 16.21
CA THR A 19 -3.60 8.04 17.46
C THR A 19 -3.06 9.46 17.72
N VAL A 20 -1.88 9.80 17.17
CA VAL A 20 -1.27 11.14 17.31
C VAL A 20 -1.79 12.11 16.24
N VAL A 21 -2.01 11.67 14.99
CA VAL A 21 -2.27 12.58 13.85
C VAL A 21 -3.59 12.35 13.12
N GLY A 22 -4.37 11.37 13.55
CA GLY A 22 -5.66 10.99 12.96
C GLY A 22 -6.68 10.60 14.02
N ASP A 23 -7.55 9.66 13.68
CA ASP A 23 -8.56 9.10 14.58
C ASP A 23 -8.19 7.70 15.10
N GLY A 24 -7.02 7.18 14.76
CA GLY A 24 -6.51 5.88 15.20
C GLY A 24 -7.00 4.69 14.37
N ASP A 25 -7.81 4.91 13.33
CA ASP A 25 -8.46 3.88 12.52
C ASP A 25 -7.66 3.42 11.28
N CYS A 26 -6.69 4.19 10.79
CA CYS A 26 -5.92 3.89 9.59
C CYS A 26 -5.11 2.59 9.74
N GLY A 27 -4.34 2.47 10.84
CA GLY A 27 -3.59 1.26 11.15
C GLY A 27 -4.50 0.05 11.36
N ILE A 28 -5.67 0.25 11.97
CA ILE A 28 -6.69 -0.79 12.17
C ILE A 28 -7.26 -1.26 10.82
N GLY A 29 -7.59 -0.33 9.93
CA GLY A 29 -8.11 -0.63 8.60
C GLY A 29 -7.11 -1.40 7.73
N LEU A 30 -5.84 -0.98 7.72
CA LEU A 30 -4.77 -1.68 7.01
C LEU A 30 -4.56 -3.10 7.54
N LYS A 31 -4.53 -3.25 8.87
CA LYS A 31 -4.41 -4.57 9.52
C LYS A 31 -5.59 -5.48 9.15
N ARG A 32 -6.83 -4.98 9.29
CA ARG A 32 -8.06 -5.73 8.94
C ARG A 32 -8.02 -6.20 7.48
N GLY A 33 -7.61 -5.32 6.56
CA GLY A 33 -7.43 -5.66 5.15
C GLY A 33 -6.41 -6.78 4.93
N ALA A 34 -5.22 -6.65 5.53
CA ALA A 34 -4.17 -7.65 5.41
C ALA A 34 -4.56 -9.01 6.00
N GLU A 35 -5.21 -9.04 7.16
CA GLU A 35 -5.73 -10.26 7.79
C GLU A 35 -6.82 -10.93 6.93
N ALA A 36 -7.71 -10.14 6.33
CA ALA A 36 -8.74 -10.64 5.43
C ALA A 36 -8.14 -11.27 4.17
N VAL A 37 -7.14 -10.62 3.55
CA VAL A 37 -6.42 -11.18 2.39
C VAL A 37 -5.69 -12.46 2.78
N LEU A 38 -4.98 -12.48 3.92
CA LEU A 38 -4.28 -13.68 4.37
C LEU A 38 -5.25 -14.84 4.65
N LYS A 39 -6.43 -14.56 5.22
CA LYS A 39 -7.50 -15.56 5.40
C LYS A 39 -8.01 -16.07 4.05
N HIS A 40 -8.22 -15.18 3.07
CA HIS A 40 -8.62 -15.56 1.72
C HIS A 40 -7.59 -16.48 1.05
N LEU A 41 -6.29 -16.14 1.13
CA LEU A 41 -5.20 -16.93 0.57
C LEU A 41 -5.03 -18.30 1.26
N LYS A 42 -5.32 -18.41 2.56
CA LYS A 42 -5.32 -19.70 3.29
C LYS A 42 -6.50 -20.60 2.86
N GLY A 43 -7.64 -20.01 2.50
CA GLY A 43 -8.87 -20.72 2.14
C GLY A 43 -9.05 -20.98 0.64
N THR A 44 -8.29 -20.31 -0.21
CA THR A 44 -8.46 -20.33 -1.67
C THR A 44 -7.18 -20.80 -2.33
N LYS A 45 -7.29 -21.79 -3.21
CA LYS A 45 -6.14 -22.22 -4.02
C LYS A 45 -5.88 -21.19 -5.11
N MET A 46 -4.67 -20.63 -5.14
CA MET A 46 -4.22 -19.73 -6.21
C MET A 46 -4.24 -20.46 -7.55
N THR A 47 -4.69 -19.75 -8.57
CA THR A 47 -4.82 -20.30 -9.93
C THR A 47 -3.48 -20.32 -10.66
N GLY A 48 -2.54 -19.45 -10.26
CA GLY A 48 -1.29 -19.21 -10.97
C GLY A 48 -1.45 -18.16 -12.08
N ASP A 49 -2.67 -17.70 -12.35
CA ASP A 49 -2.95 -16.55 -13.19
C ASP A 49 -3.05 -15.31 -12.29
N VAL A 50 -2.05 -14.45 -12.37
CA VAL A 50 -1.96 -13.21 -11.58
C VAL A 50 -3.16 -12.29 -11.78
N VAL A 51 -3.75 -12.26 -12.98
CA VAL A 51 -4.93 -11.42 -13.25
C VAL A 51 -6.12 -11.93 -12.44
N VAL A 52 -6.34 -13.25 -12.45
CA VAL A 52 -7.44 -13.88 -11.71
C VAL A 52 -7.20 -13.78 -10.21
N ASP A 53 -5.98 -14.09 -9.76
CA ASP A 53 -5.64 -14.11 -8.34
C ASP A 53 -5.71 -12.69 -7.72
N VAL A 54 -5.24 -11.65 -8.40
CA VAL A 54 -5.39 -10.26 -7.94
C VAL A 54 -6.86 -9.82 -8.01
N ALA A 55 -7.61 -10.18 -9.05
CA ALA A 55 -9.04 -9.86 -9.15
C ALA A 55 -9.87 -10.46 -8.01
N ASN A 56 -9.49 -11.64 -7.51
CA ASN A 56 -10.15 -12.27 -6.36
C ASN A 56 -9.81 -11.58 -5.03
N ILE A 57 -8.67 -10.89 -4.94
CA ILE A 57 -8.28 -10.12 -3.75
C ILE A 57 -9.01 -8.77 -3.66
N VAL A 58 -9.33 -8.14 -4.80
CA VAL A 58 -10.05 -6.85 -4.87
C VAL A 58 -11.28 -6.80 -3.95
N PRO A 59 -12.28 -7.70 -4.07
CA PRO A 59 -13.47 -7.65 -3.24
C PRO A 59 -13.18 -7.95 -1.77
N VAL A 60 -12.08 -8.66 -1.45
CA VAL A 60 -11.67 -8.89 -0.07
C VAL A 60 -11.24 -7.57 0.57
N ILE A 61 -10.40 -6.81 -0.11
CA ILE A 61 -9.93 -5.50 0.35
C ILE A 61 -11.11 -4.52 0.46
N GLU A 62 -11.93 -4.42 -0.58
CA GLU A 62 -13.07 -3.50 -0.63
C GLU A 62 -14.07 -3.72 0.52
N ASN A 63 -14.31 -4.98 0.90
CA ASN A 63 -15.26 -5.32 1.97
C ASN A 63 -14.65 -5.33 3.39
N SER A 64 -13.33 -5.31 3.51
CA SER A 64 -12.66 -5.44 4.83
C SER A 64 -12.00 -4.15 5.29
N MET A 65 -11.57 -3.31 4.36
CA MET A 65 -11.01 -1.99 4.63
C MET A 65 -12.12 -0.95 4.53
N ASP A 66 -12.55 -0.43 5.68
CA ASP A 66 -13.55 0.63 5.73
C ASP A 66 -12.95 2.00 5.31
N GLY A 67 -13.81 2.95 4.95
CA GLY A 67 -13.44 4.35 4.72
C GLY A 67 -12.67 4.62 3.43
N THR A 68 -11.99 5.76 3.38
CA THR A 68 -11.32 6.26 2.17
C THR A 68 -10.21 5.33 1.70
N SER A 69 -9.46 4.71 2.62
CA SER A 69 -8.37 3.79 2.28
C SER A 69 -8.88 2.60 1.48
N GLY A 70 -9.99 1.96 1.90
CA GLY A 70 -10.59 0.85 1.17
C GLY A 70 -10.97 1.22 -0.27
N ALA A 71 -11.59 2.40 -0.46
CA ALA A 71 -11.93 2.90 -1.78
C ALA A 71 -10.69 3.16 -2.65
N LEU A 72 -9.63 3.77 -2.09
CA LEU A 72 -8.38 4.02 -2.83
C LEU A 72 -7.68 2.72 -3.24
N PHE A 73 -7.60 1.73 -2.33
CA PHE A 73 -7.03 0.42 -2.66
C PHE A 73 -7.89 -0.32 -3.69
N ALA A 74 -9.22 -0.28 -3.58
CA ALA A 74 -10.10 -0.90 -4.56
C ALA A 74 -9.94 -0.28 -5.96
N ILE A 75 -9.87 1.06 -6.07
CA ILE A 75 -9.60 1.75 -7.34
C ILE A 75 -8.25 1.32 -7.91
N PHE A 76 -7.20 1.36 -7.08
CA PHE A 76 -5.85 0.99 -7.51
C PHE A 76 -5.77 -0.47 -7.98
N LEU A 77 -6.31 -1.42 -7.20
CA LEU A 77 -6.25 -2.84 -7.54
C LEU A 77 -7.13 -3.19 -8.74
N ASN A 78 -8.29 -2.55 -8.93
CA ASN A 78 -9.07 -2.72 -10.16
C ASN A 78 -8.32 -2.20 -11.38
N ALA A 79 -7.64 -1.05 -11.27
CA ALA A 79 -6.79 -0.53 -12.33
C ALA A 79 -5.61 -1.47 -12.64
N LEU A 80 -5.03 -2.09 -11.59
CA LEU A 80 -3.96 -3.07 -11.71
C LEU A 80 -4.41 -4.32 -12.45
N VAL A 81 -5.57 -4.89 -12.09
CA VAL A 81 -6.16 -6.03 -12.81
C VAL A 81 -6.36 -5.68 -14.29
N ASN A 82 -6.90 -4.50 -14.58
CA ASN A 82 -7.11 -4.06 -15.95
C ASN A 82 -5.79 -3.86 -16.72
N SER A 83 -4.75 -3.34 -16.06
CA SER A 83 -3.45 -3.16 -16.70
C SER A 83 -2.74 -4.49 -16.96
N LEU A 84 -2.74 -5.40 -15.98
CA LEU A 84 -2.20 -6.76 -16.12
C LEU A 84 -2.85 -7.52 -17.28
N ARG A 85 -4.16 -7.35 -17.52
CA ARG A 85 -4.87 -7.97 -18.67
C ARG A 85 -4.37 -7.52 -20.04
N LYS A 86 -3.78 -6.32 -20.14
CA LYS A 86 -3.27 -5.79 -21.41
C LYS A 86 -1.86 -6.28 -21.72
N LEU A 87 -1.16 -6.80 -20.71
CA LEU A 87 0.20 -7.28 -20.87
C LEU A 87 0.21 -8.60 -21.65
N PRO A 88 1.30 -8.88 -22.39
CA PRO A 88 1.43 -10.14 -23.11
C PRO A 88 1.41 -11.32 -22.13
N ALA A 89 0.83 -12.44 -22.57
CA ALA A 89 0.86 -13.68 -21.81
C ALA A 89 2.31 -14.14 -21.58
N GLY A 90 2.61 -14.58 -20.36
CA GLY A 90 3.95 -15.03 -19.99
C GLY A 90 4.19 -14.95 -18.48
N GLU A 91 5.44 -15.19 -18.08
CA GLU A 91 5.85 -15.03 -16.69
C GLU A 91 5.94 -13.55 -16.32
N ALA A 92 5.30 -13.20 -15.21
CA ALA A 92 5.38 -11.85 -14.67
C ALA A 92 6.82 -11.57 -14.19
N ASN A 93 7.36 -10.42 -14.59
CA ASN A 93 8.67 -9.94 -14.15
C ASN A 93 8.56 -8.50 -13.63
N ALA A 94 9.63 -7.98 -13.03
CA ALA A 94 9.61 -6.66 -12.41
C ALA A 94 9.23 -5.53 -13.40
N GLN A 95 9.59 -5.66 -14.68
CA GLN A 95 9.26 -4.65 -15.70
C GLN A 95 7.77 -4.65 -16.06
N LEU A 96 7.16 -5.84 -16.19
CA LEU A 96 5.73 -5.99 -16.43
C LEU A 96 4.92 -5.49 -15.23
N TRP A 97 5.37 -5.81 -14.01
CA TRP A 97 4.77 -5.30 -12.79
C TRP A 97 4.87 -3.78 -12.68
N SER A 98 6.05 -3.20 -12.92
CA SER A 98 6.23 -1.75 -12.82
C SER A 98 5.38 -0.99 -13.84
N GLN A 99 5.26 -1.50 -15.07
CA GLN A 99 4.35 -0.95 -16.08
C GLN A 99 2.89 -0.96 -15.58
N ALA A 100 2.42 -2.10 -15.08
CA ALA A 100 1.04 -2.23 -14.64
C ALA A 100 0.73 -1.37 -13.40
N LEU A 101 1.68 -1.30 -12.46
CA LEU A 101 1.58 -0.45 -11.28
C LEU A 101 1.59 1.03 -11.66
N LYS A 102 2.38 1.44 -12.66
CA LYS A 102 2.40 2.83 -13.14
C LYS A 102 1.06 3.25 -13.75
N GLU A 103 0.49 2.42 -14.62
CA GLU A 103 -0.86 2.66 -15.15
C GLU A 103 -1.92 2.73 -14.04
N SER A 104 -1.73 1.96 -12.96
CA SER A 104 -2.61 1.96 -11.79
C SER A 104 -2.49 3.24 -10.97
N CYS A 105 -1.28 3.77 -10.78
CA CYS A 105 -1.04 5.08 -10.18
C CYS A 105 -1.67 6.20 -11.01
N ASP A 106 -1.52 6.15 -12.34
CA ASP A 106 -2.11 7.13 -13.26
C ASP A 106 -3.65 7.10 -13.18
N ALA A 107 -4.25 5.91 -13.12
CA ALA A 107 -5.68 5.77 -12.93
C ALA A 107 -6.13 6.32 -11.57
N LEU A 108 -5.45 5.93 -10.49
CA LEU A 108 -5.73 6.41 -9.13
C LEU A 108 -5.71 7.94 -9.06
N SER A 109 -4.73 8.59 -9.69
CA SER A 109 -4.57 10.06 -9.70
C SER A 109 -5.75 10.82 -10.31
N ARG A 110 -6.61 10.15 -11.09
CA ARG A 110 -7.83 10.72 -11.68
C ARG A 110 -9.02 10.70 -10.72
N TYR A 111 -9.00 9.80 -9.73
CA TYR A 111 -10.08 9.60 -8.76
C TYR A 111 -9.76 10.20 -7.38
N THR A 112 -8.50 10.52 -7.11
CA THR A 112 -8.09 11.22 -5.89
C THR A 112 -7.24 12.45 -6.19
N PRO A 113 -7.42 13.56 -5.44
CA PRO A 113 -6.53 14.71 -5.53
C PRO A 113 -5.13 14.44 -4.96
N ALA A 114 -4.92 13.34 -4.22
CA ALA A 114 -3.64 13.06 -3.55
C ALA A 114 -2.46 13.00 -4.50
N ARG A 115 -1.40 13.75 -4.17
CA ARG A 115 -0.11 13.80 -4.87
C ARG A 115 1.03 13.59 -3.87
N PRO A 116 2.21 13.16 -4.33
CA PRO A 116 3.40 13.16 -3.49
C PRO A 116 3.60 14.54 -2.85
N GLY A 117 3.82 14.55 -1.54
CA GLY A 117 3.90 15.74 -0.68
C GLY A 117 2.62 16.06 0.08
N ASP A 118 1.47 15.44 -0.24
CA ASP A 118 0.20 15.72 0.44
C ASP A 118 0.04 15.01 1.80
N ARG A 119 1.03 14.20 2.17
CA ARG A 119 1.05 13.39 3.40
C ARG A 119 -0.08 12.37 3.43
N THR A 120 0.01 11.39 2.53
CA THR A 120 -0.96 10.30 2.40
C THR A 120 -0.28 9.02 1.92
N ILE A 121 -1.06 7.93 1.74
CA ILE A 121 -0.58 6.66 1.17
C ILE A 121 0.20 6.81 -0.15
N VAL A 122 -0.04 7.85 -0.95
CA VAL A 122 0.63 8.00 -2.25
C VAL A 122 2.12 8.36 -2.10
N ASP A 123 2.51 8.91 -0.95
CA ASP A 123 3.91 9.22 -0.60
C ASP A 123 4.75 7.96 -0.46
N ALA A 124 4.14 6.83 -0.09
CA ALA A 124 4.79 5.52 -0.09
C ALA A 124 4.65 4.82 -1.46
N LEU A 125 3.45 4.86 -2.03
CA LEU A 125 3.12 4.15 -3.27
C LEU A 125 3.98 4.57 -4.47
N TYR A 126 4.09 5.87 -4.72
CA TYR A 126 4.77 6.37 -5.92
C TYR A 126 6.28 6.04 -5.90
N PRO A 127 7.02 6.28 -4.79
CA PRO A 127 8.42 5.88 -4.69
C PRO A 127 8.66 4.38 -4.85
N PHE A 128 7.76 3.52 -4.37
CA PHE A 128 7.83 2.08 -4.63
C PHE A 128 7.77 1.78 -6.14
N VAL A 129 6.73 2.29 -6.82
CA VAL A 129 6.47 2.01 -8.24
C VAL A 129 7.59 2.55 -9.13
N ASP A 130 8.01 3.79 -8.89
CA ASP A 130 9.06 4.44 -9.68
C ASP A 130 10.41 3.73 -9.50
N THR A 131 10.76 3.36 -8.27
CA THR A 131 12.02 2.64 -8.01
C THR A 131 11.99 1.24 -8.61
N LEU A 132 10.88 0.50 -8.49
CA LEU A 132 10.74 -0.82 -9.10
C LEU A 132 10.91 -0.76 -10.62
N GLY A 133 10.36 0.28 -11.27
CA GLY A 133 10.51 0.49 -12.71
C GLY A 133 11.93 0.86 -13.14
N GLN A 134 12.69 1.56 -12.28
CA GLN A 134 14.06 1.97 -12.57
C GLN A 134 15.08 0.84 -12.32
N SER A 135 14.90 0.06 -11.26
CA SER A 135 15.89 -0.92 -10.83
C SER A 135 15.53 -2.37 -11.14
N GLY A 136 14.23 -2.67 -11.29
CA GLY A 136 13.73 -4.04 -11.30
C GLY A 136 13.89 -4.78 -9.96
N ASP A 137 14.30 -4.09 -8.89
CA ASP A 137 14.57 -4.67 -7.57
C ASP A 137 13.49 -4.29 -6.57
N ILE A 138 12.69 -5.28 -6.16
CA ILE A 138 11.61 -5.13 -5.18
C ILE A 138 12.12 -4.72 -3.80
N GLN A 139 13.31 -5.14 -3.40
CA GLN A 139 13.90 -4.76 -2.11
C GLN A 139 14.33 -3.30 -2.12
N GLN A 140 14.89 -2.82 -3.23
CA GLN A 140 15.22 -1.41 -3.39
C GLN A 140 13.95 -0.54 -3.42
N ALA A 141 12.90 -1.00 -4.10
CA ALA A 141 11.60 -0.34 -4.14
C ALA A 141 10.96 -0.23 -2.74
N ALA A 142 10.97 -1.32 -1.97
CA ALA A 142 10.45 -1.33 -0.60
C ALA A 142 11.20 -0.35 0.32
N ARG A 143 12.55 -0.30 0.22
CA ARG A 143 13.36 0.68 0.97
C ARG A 143 13.05 2.13 0.56
N ALA A 144 12.86 2.39 -0.72
CA ALA A 144 12.50 3.72 -1.21
C ALA A 144 11.13 4.15 -0.69
N SER A 145 10.16 3.23 -0.68
CA SER A 145 8.84 3.45 -0.09
C SER A 145 8.93 3.78 1.39
N MET A 146 9.69 3.02 2.17
CA MET A 146 9.82 3.25 3.62
C MET A 146 10.50 4.58 3.91
N LYS A 147 11.61 4.89 3.23
CA LYS A 147 12.27 6.18 3.37
C LYS A 147 11.33 7.36 3.05
N ALA A 148 10.51 7.22 2.02
CA ALA A 148 9.55 8.25 1.65
C ALA A 148 8.41 8.38 2.68
N ALA A 149 7.90 7.26 3.19
CA ALA A 149 6.92 7.23 4.25
C ALA A 149 7.45 7.89 5.53
N GLU A 150 8.66 7.57 5.98
CA GLU A 150 9.33 8.25 7.11
C GLU A 150 9.48 9.75 6.85
N GLY A 151 9.80 10.14 5.61
CA GLY A 151 9.95 11.52 5.18
C GLY A 151 8.68 12.36 5.31
N THR A 152 7.51 11.74 5.42
CA THR A 152 6.24 12.45 5.65
C THR A 152 6.13 13.09 7.05
N LYS A 153 7.03 12.72 7.97
CA LYS A 153 7.14 13.35 9.29
C LYS A 153 7.44 14.85 9.15
N GLY A 154 6.64 15.67 9.80
CA GLY A 154 6.71 17.12 9.73
C GLY A 154 6.13 17.75 8.47
N MET A 155 5.59 16.95 7.53
CA MET A 155 4.86 17.50 6.40
C MET A 155 3.47 17.97 6.83
N PRO A 156 3.02 19.17 6.43
CA PRO A 156 1.64 19.58 6.63
C PRO A 156 0.72 18.72 5.75
N ALA A 157 -0.37 18.20 6.32
CA ALA A 157 -1.33 17.40 5.54
C ALA A 157 -2.18 18.30 4.63
N SER A 158 -2.29 17.93 3.36
CA SER A 158 -3.20 18.59 2.41
C SER A 158 -4.57 17.91 2.32
N LEU A 159 -4.64 16.63 2.71
CA LEU A 159 -5.80 15.77 2.50
C LEU A 159 -6.06 14.83 3.69
N GLY A 160 -7.24 14.22 3.68
CA GLY A 160 -7.63 13.20 4.66
C GLY A 160 -8.01 13.78 6.02
N ARG A 161 -8.18 12.87 7.00
CA ARG A 161 -8.62 13.24 8.36
C ARG A 161 -7.59 14.10 9.09
N ALA A 162 -6.30 13.94 8.77
CA ALA A 162 -5.20 14.74 9.32
C ALA A 162 -5.36 16.26 9.09
N VAL A 163 -6.08 16.69 8.05
CA VAL A 163 -6.39 18.11 7.82
C VAL A 163 -7.35 18.67 8.88
N TYR A 164 -8.35 17.89 9.28
CA TYR A 164 -9.44 18.32 10.16
C TYR A 164 -9.14 18.09 11.64
N VAL A 165 -8.35 17.04 11.94
CA VAL A 165 -7.89 16.76 13.31
C VAL A 165 -6.91 17.82 13.79
N GLY A 166 -6.30 18.59 12.88
CA GLY A 166 -5.82 19.96 13.13
C GLY A 166 -5.10 20.11 14.46
N GLY A 167 -3.96 19.44 14.62
CA GLY A 167 -3.24 19.40 15.88
C GLY A 167 -1.73 19.29 15.70
N SER A 168 -1.00 19.70 16.73
CA SER A 168 0.43 19.43 16.93
C SER A 168 0.71 17.92 17.04
N GLY A 169 1.88 17.47 16.59
CA GLY A 169 2.30 16.06 16.68
C GLY A 169 2.67 15.45 15.32
N PHE A 170 2.26 16.07 14.21
CA PHE A 170 2.73 15.66 12.89
C PHE A 170 4.23 15.87 12.69
N GLU A 171 4.84 16.76 13.47
CA GLU A 171 6.28 16.99 13.50
C GLU A 171 7.04 15.80 14.10
N THR A 172 6.37 14.93 14.85
CA THR A 172 7.01 13.83 15.59
C THR A 172 6.76 12.46 14.98
N VAL A 173 5.74 12.30 14.11
CA VAL A 173 5.37 11.01 13.50
C VAL A 173 5.11 11.10 11.98
N PRO A 174 5.41 10.03 11.21
CA PRO A 174 5.05 9.95 9.79
C PRO A 174 3.52 9.84 9.59
N ASP A 175 3.08 9.97 8.34
CA ASP A 175 1.73 9.60 7.91
C ASP A 175 1.50 8.09 8.17
N PRO A 176 0.47 7.73 8.93
CA PRO A 176 0.20 6.32 9.26
C PRO A 176 -0.12 5.47 8.03
N GLY A 177 -0.82 6.05 7.04
CA GLY A 177 -1.19 5.36 5.81
C GLY A 177 0.03 5.05 4.94
N ALA A 178 0.90 6.04 4.75
CA ALA A 178 2.17 5.87 4.04
C ALA A 178 3.06 4.85 4.74
N PHE A 179 3.20 4.96 6.06
CA PHE A 179 4.04 4.04 6.84
C PHE A 179 3.52 2.60 6.75
N GLY A 180 2.23 2.38 6.98
CA GLY A 180 1.65 1.04 6.90
C GLY A 180 1.72 0.42 5.50
N LEU A 181 1.57 1.23 4.43
CA LEU A 181 1.78 0.72 3.07
C LEU A 181 3.26 0.37 2.81
N ALA A 182 4.19 1.15 3.34
CA ALA A 182 5.61 0.84 3.25
C ALA A 182 5.99 -0.43 4.04
N SER A 183 5.42 -0.62 5.24
CA SER A 183 5.55 -1.86 6.03
C SER A 183 5.08 -3.08 5.24
N PHE A 184 3.95 -2.94 4.53
CA PHE A 184 3.47 -3.99 3.61
C PHE A 184 4.51 -4.30 2.52
N PHE A 185 5.09 -3.28 1.86
CA PHE A 185 6.10 -3.50 0.82
C PHE A 185 7.38 -4.15 1.35
N LEU A 186 7.82 -3.82 2.57
CA LEU A 186 8.94 -4.52 3.21
C LEU A 186 8.62 -5.99 3.48
N GLY A 187 7.39 -6.29 3.90
CA GLY A 187 6.91 -7.67 4.04
C GLY A 187 6.90 -8.41 2.70
N LEU A 188 6.38 -7.76 1.66
CA LEU A 188 6.31 -8.29 0.28
C LEU A 188 7.71 -8.59 -0.28
N SER A 189 8.70 -7.74 0.01
CA SER A 189 10.09 -7.92 -0.45
C SER A 189 10.90 -8.90 0.41
N GLY A 190 10.30 -9.46 1.47
CA GLY A 190 10.96 -10.40 2.39
C GLY A 190 11.94 -9.76 3.38
N MET A 191 11.82 -8.45 3.64
CA MET A 191 12.84 -7.64 4.34
C MET A 191 12.60 -7.35 5.83
N TYR A 192 11.66 -8.02 6.50
CA TYR A 192 11.25 -7.69 7.88
C TYR A 192 12.28 -8.01 9.00
N GLN A 193 13.57 -8.20 8.73
CA GLN A 193 14.60 -8.51 9.74
C GLN A 193 15.84 -7.61 9.70
N SER A 194 15.75 -6.38 9.19
CA SER A 194 16.95 -5.53 8.99
C SER A 194 16.91 -4.15 9.64
N PHE A 195 16.04 -3.92 10.63
CA PHE A 195 16.06 -2.72 11.47
C PHE A 195 16.03 -3.10 12.94
#